data_AF-A0A349UYA7-F1
#
_entry.id   AF-A0A349UYA7-F1
#
_cell.length_a   1.000
_cell.length_b   1.000
_cell.length_c   1.000
_cell.angle_alpha   90.00
_cell.angle_beta   90.00
_cell.angle_gamma   90.00
#
_symmetry.space_group_name_H-M   'P 1'
#
loop_
_entity.id
_entity.type
_entity.pdbx_description
1 polymer ?
#
loop_
_entity_poly.entity_id
_entity_poly.type
_entity_poly.pdbx_seq_one_letter_code
_entity_poly.pdbx_strand_id
1 'polypeptide(L)' 'MLSFIYQLFRDYQLVNEIRPNALFISHAHLTVLQAELETHPNPDKIRQYLGMEVIVRRHLSHPKVCWLQSAARKAS' A
#
# COMPACT_ATOMS: atom_id res chain seq x y z
N MET A 1 -7.74 0.09 -9.13
CA MET A 1 -6.48 0.32 -8.39
C MET A 1 -6.39 -0.61 -7.19
N LEU A 2 -7.43 -0.68 -6.35
CA LEU A 2 -7.46 -1.51 -5.16
C LEU A 2 -7.26 -3.01 -5.48
N SER A 3 -7.94 -3.51 -6.51
CA SER A 3 -7.75 -4.88 -7.01
C SER A 3 -6.29 -5.18 -7.41
N PHE A 4 -5.63 -4.22 -8.03
CA PHE A 4 -4.21 -4.32 -8.41
C PHE A 4 -3.27 -4.35 -7.20
N ILE A 5 -3.55 -3.55 -6.16
CA ILE A 5 -2.78 -3.59 -4.91
C ILE A 5 -2.93 -4.94 -4.21
N TYR A 6 -4.15 -5.52 -4.18
CA TYR A 6 -4.36 -6.86 -3.63
C TYR A 6 -3.62 -7.93 -4.43
N GLN A 7 -3.55 -7.80 -5.76
CA GLN A 7 -2.76 -8.70 -6.59
C GLN A 7 -1.27 -8.60 -6.24
N LEU A 8 -0.71 -7.39 -6.17
CA LEU A 8 0.68 -7.17 -5.75
C LEU A 8 0.97 -7.78 -4.37
N PHE A 9 0.04 -7.62 -3.43
CA PHE A 9 0.14 -8.22 -2.10
C PHE A 9 0.25 -9.74 -2.17
N ARG A 10 -0.66 -10.38 -2.91
CA ARG A 10 -0.68 -11.85 -3.04
C ARG A 10 0.58 -12.35 -3.73
N ASP A 11 0.97 -11.73 -4.82
CA ASP A 11 2.15 -12.14 -5.58
C ASP A 11 3.42 -12.01 -4.72
N TYR A 12 3.54 -10.93 -3.96
CA TYR A 12 4.66 -10.76 -3.03
C TYR A 12 4.66 -11.83 -1.92
N GLN A 13 3.52 -12.12 -1.31
CA GLN A 13 3.42 -13.12 -0.25
C GLN A 13 3.75 -14.52 -0.76
N LEU A 14 3.31 -14.88 -1.97
CA LEU A 14 3.61 -16.17 -2.59
C LEU A 14 5.09 -16.33 -2.89
N VAL A 15 5.75 -15.28 -3.39
CA VAL A 15 7.17 -15.34 -3.79
C VAL A 15 8.11 -15.29 -2.58
N ASN A 16 7.77 -14.52 -1.55
CA ASN A 16 8.69 -14.23 -0.44
C ASN A 16 8.33 -14.95 0.87
N GLU A 17 7.22 -15.71 0.89
CA GLU A 17 6.67 -16.38 2.08
C GLU A 17 6.42 -15.46 3.28
N ILE A 18 6.37 -14.14 3.03
CA ILE A 18 6.15 -13.10 4.04
C ILE A 18 5.11 -12.11 3.55
N ARG A 19 4.23 -11.66 4.45
CA ARG A 19 3.25 -10.62 4.14
C ARG A 19 3.95 -9.27 3.99
N PRO A 20 3.75 -8.54 2.89
CA PRO A 20 4.25 -7.18 2.81
C PRO A 20 3.50 -6.29 3.82
N ASN A 21 4.19 -5.29 4.35
CA ASN A 21 3.64 -4.36 5.32
C ASN A 21 3.77 -2.90 4.87
N ALA A 22 4.26 -2.67 3.65
CA ALA A 22 4.42 -1.34 3.06
C ALA A 22 3.98 -1.31 1.59
N LEU A 23 3.33 -0.22 1.21
CA LEU A 23 2.89 0.10 -0.14
C LEU A 23 3.54 1.41 -0.61
N PHE A 24 4.31 1.34 -1.69
CA PHE A 24 4.87 2.48 -2.38
C PHE A 24 3.98 2.87 -3.56
N ILE A 25 3.58 4.13 -3.61
CA ILE A 25 2.74 4.69 -4.68
C ILE A 25 3.17 6.12 -5.04
N SER A 26 2.67 6.63 -6.17
CA SER A 26 2.78 8.05 -6.53
C SER A 26 1.57 8.83 -6.01
N HIS A 27 1.61 10.17 -6.10
CA HIS A 27 0.41 10.97 -5.79
C HIS A 27 -0.75 10.65 -6.72
N ALA A 28 -0.52 10.43 -8.01
CA ALA A 28 -1.59 10.07 -8.95
C ALA A 28 -2.27 8.75 -8.55
N HIS A 29 -1.48 7.73 -8.19
CA HIS A 29 -1.98 6.45 -7.69
C HIS A 29 -2.78 6.60 -6.39
N LEU A 30 -2.34 7.48 -5.48
CA LEU A 30 -3.05 7.76 -4.24
C LEU A 30 -4.41 8.42 -4.52
N THR A 31 -4.49 9.37 -5.43
CA THR A 31 -5.75 10.02 -5.81
C THR A 31 -6.76 9.02 -6.36
N VAL A 32 -6.33 8.12 -7.24
CA VAL A 32 -7.20 7.07 -7.79
C VAL A 32 -7.66 6.10 -6.69
N LEU A 33 -6.74 5.70 -5.81
CA LEU A 33 -7.07 4.82 -4.68
C LEU A 33 -8.06 5.48 -3.72
N GLN A 34 -7.92 6.78 -3.45
CA GLN A 34 -8.86 7.55 -2.63
C GLN A 34 -10.26 7.61 -3.26
N ALA A 35 -10.34 7.80 -4.57
CA ALA A 35 -11.61 7.82 -5.29
C ALA A 35 -12.33 6.47 -5.24
N GLU A 36 -11.59 5.35 -5.39
CA GLU A 36 -12.15 4.00 -5.34
C GLU A 36 -12.64 3.56 -3.96
N LEU A 37 -12.09 4.13 -2.88
CA LEU A 37 -12.45 3.71 -1.52
C LEU A 37 -13.72 4.38 -0.98
N GLU A 38 -14.33 5.33 -1.72
CA GLU A 38 -15.61 6.04 -1.42
C GLU A 38 -15.77 6.56 0.03
N THR A 39 -14.72 6.56 0.83
CA THR A 39 -14.73 6.91 2.26
C THR A 39 -13.58 7.85 2.55
N HIS A 40 -13.91 8.97 3.20
CA HIS A 40 -13.09 10.12 3.54
C HIS A 40 -11.56 10.03 3.28
N PRO A 41 -10.98 11.00 2.53
CA PRO A 41 -9.63 10.94 1.96
C PRO A 41 -8.49 11.15 2.97
N ASN A 42 -8.60 10.60 4.18
CA ASN A 42 -7.50 10.61 5.14
C ASN A 42 -6.53 9.46 4.80
N PRO A 43 -5.26 9.73 4.47
CA PRO A 43 -4.23 8.71 4.26
C PRO A 43 -4.11 7.69 5.40
N ASP A 44 -4.42 8.09 6.63
CA ASP A 44 -4.39 7.17 7.78
C ASP A 44 -5.50 6.12 7.73
N LYS A 45 -6.66 6.45 7.15
CA LYS A 45 -7.73 5.46 6.92
C LYS A 45 -7.36 4.45 5.85
N ILE A 46 -6.62 4.86 4.83
CA ILE A 46 -6.11 3.96 3.78
C ILE A 46 -5.10 2.97 4.37
N ARG A 47 -4.22 3.45 5.27
CA ARG A 47 -3.28 2.59 6.00
C ARG A 47 -4.00 1.54 6.83
N GLN A 48 -5.03 1.95 7.57
CA GLN A 48 -5.86 1.04 8.35
C GLN A 48 -6.60 0.03 7.47
N TYR A 49 -7.17 0.48 6.35
CA TYR A 49 -7.90 -0.37 5.41
C TYR A 49 -6.99 -1.42 4.75
N LEU A 50 -5.79 -1.02 4.35
CA LEU A 50 -4.83 -1.90 3.68
C LEU A 50 -4.00 -2.74 4.66
N GLY A 51 -3.95 -2.38 5.94
CA GLY A 51 -3.03 -2.98 6.92
C GLY A 51 -1.55 -2.79 6.56
N MET A 52 -1.23 -1.73 5.80
CA MET A 52 0.12 -1.45 5.30
C MET A 52 0.49 0.03 5.49
N GLU A 53 1.78 0.28 5.73
CA GLU A 53 2.32 1.65 5.67
C GLU A 53 2.31 2.15 4.22
N VAL A 54 1.58 3.24 3.97
CA VAL A 54 1.54 3.89 2.65
C VAL A 54 2.63 4.97 2.57
N ILE A 55 3.52 4.81 1.58
CA ILE A 55 4.68 5.67 1.34
C ILE A 55 4.56 6.27 -0.05
N VAL A 56 4.47 7.60 -0.12
CA VAL A 56 4.35 8.30 -1.41
C VAL A 56 5.74 8.68 -1.95
N ARG A 57 5.96 8.46 -3.25
CA ARG A 57 7.18 8.79 -3.99
C ARG A 57 6.83 9.58 -5.27
N ARG A 58 7.56 10.66 -5.55
CA ARG A 58 7.27 11.57 -6.68
C ARG A 58 7.40 10.91 -8.05
N HIS A 59 8.38 10.02 -8.24
CA HIS A 59 8.72 9.44 -9.55
C HIS A 59 8.48 7.94 -9.63
N LEU A 60 7.35 7.47 -9.07
CA LEU A 60 7.00 6.05 -9.09
C LEU A 60 6.00 5.75 -10.21
N SER A 61 6.46 5.08 -11.26
CA SER A 61 5.61 4.71 -12.41
C SER A 61 4.61 3.60 -12.10
N HIS A 62 4.93 2.70 -11.16
CA HIS A 62 4.07 1.57 -10.78
C HIS A 62 4.04 1.39 -9.27
N PRO A 63 2.87 1.09 -8.68
CA PRO A 63 2.76 0.69 -7.28
C PRO A 63 3.65 -0.53 -6.98
N LYS A 64 4.21 -0.57 -5.77
CA LYS A 64 5.01 -1.70 -5.29
C LYS A 64 4.69 -2.00 -3.84
N VAL A 65 4.70 -3.27 -3.48
CA VAL A 65 4.62 -3.71 -2.10
C VAL A 65 5.98 -4.26 -1.65
N CYS A 66 6.29 -4.11 -0.36
CA CYS A 66 7.45 -4.77 0.23
C CYS A 66 7.28 -4.95 1.74
N TRP A 67 8.23 -5.65 2.35
CA TRP A 67 8.38 -5.70 3.79
C TRP A 67 9.43 -4.69 4.26
N LEU A 68 9.07 -3.84 5.23
CA LEU A 68 9.95 -2.89 5.90
C LEU A 68 9.99 -3.19 7.40
N GLN A 69 11.20 -3.31 7.95
CA GLN A 69 11.40 -3.49 9.39
C GLN A 69 10.89 -2.28 10.20
N SER A 70 11.01 -1.07 9.65
CA SER A 70 10.51 0.17 10.26
C SER A 70 8.98 0.22 10.36
N ALA A 71 8.28 -0.40 9.39
CA ALA A 71 6.83 -0.49 9.39
C ALA A 71 6.32 -1.53 10.40
N ALA A 72 7.08 -2.60 10.62
CA ALA A 72 6.71 -3.66 11.57
C ALA A 72 6.61 -3.17 13.02
N ARG A 73 7.47 -2.23 13.44
CA ARG A 73 7.45 -1.67 14.81
C ARG A 73 6.26 -0.77 15.12
N LYS A 74 5.58 -0.22 14.10
CA LYS A 74 4.40 0.64 14.31
C LYS A 74 3.10 -0.15 14.49
N ALA A 75 3.12 -1.45 14.17
CA ALA A 75 1.97 -2.35 14.31
C ALA A 75 2.03 -3.21 15.60
N SER A 76 3.00 -2.94 16.48
CA SER A 76 3.22 -3.61 17.77
C SER A 76 2.73 -2.76 18.93
#